data_AF-A0A6J3CYA5-F1
#
_entry.id   AF-A0A6J3CYA5-F1
#
_cell.length_a   1.000
_cell.length_b   1.000
_cell.length_c   1.000
_cell.angle_alpha   90.00
_cell.angle_beta   90.00
_cell.angle_gamma   90.00
#
_symmetry.space_group_name_H-M   'P 1'
#
loop_
_entity.id
_entity.type
_entity.pdbx_description
1 polymer ?
#
loop_
_entity_poly.entity_id
_entity_poly.type
_entity_poly.pdbx_seq_one_letter_code
_entity_poly.pdbx_strand_id
1 'polypeptide(L)'
;MALAYRPVMQSGGMLLSLLGWVLSCLTTYLPQWKNLNLELNELEIWTMGLWQACVVQEEGGMQCKDFDSFLALPPELRFSRILMFFSNGLGLVGLLLSGFGLDCLKLGERQQDQKKRLLQFGGMLFWISGITAIVPVSWVAHSTVQEFWDENIPDIVPRWDLGEALFVGWLAGFCLILGGSLLNCTICSTEVHPSSGHYAVAEQQDQCQHLETETRP
;
A
#
# COMPACT_ATOMS: atom_id res chain seq x y z
N MET A 1 29.14 -1.14 -10.09
CA MET A 1 27.83 -0.50 -10.35
C MET A 1 26.66 -1.18 -9.64
N ALA A 2 26.57 -2.52 -9.59
CA ALA A 2 25.47 -3.24 -8.91
C ALA A 2 25.39 -3.02 -7.38
N LEU A 3 26.51 -2.72 -6.70
CA LEU A 3 26.56 -2.56 -5.24
C LEU A 3 25.81 -1.30 -4.73
N ALA A 4 25.76 -0.23 -5.54
CA ALA A 4 25.07 1.02 -5.19
C ALA A 4 23.56 0.96 -5.44
N TYR A 5 23.10 0.06 -6.31
CA TYR A 5 21.70 -0.02 -6.73
C TYR A 5 20.79 -0.64 -5.65
N ARG A 6 21.31 -1.59 -4.87
CA ARG A 6 20.57 -2.25 -3.79
C ARG A 6 20.08 -1.30 -2.68
N PRO A 7 20.95 -0.48 -2.04
CA PRO A 7 20.50 0.44 -1.01
C PRO A 7 19.55 1.49 -1.60
N VAL A 8 19.77 1.94 -2.84
CA VAL A 8 18.85 2.87 -3.52
C VAL A 8 17.47 2.25 -3.69
N MET A 9 17.37 0.98 -4.11
CA MET A 9 16.10 0.28 -4.27
C MET A 9 15.40 0.02 -2.93
N GLN A 10 16.13 -0.37 -1.88
CA GLN A 10 15.56 -0.54 -0.55
C GLN A 10 15.04 0.78 0.03
N SER A 11 15.83 1.86 -0.07
CA SER A 11 15.41 3.18 0.40
C SER A 11 14.23 3.71 -0.42
N GLY A 12 14.25 3.56 -1.74
CA GLY A 12 13.15 3.95 -2.62
C GLY A 12 11.87 3.18 -2.31
N GLY A 13 11.95 1.85 -2.15
CA GLY A 13 10.82 1.01 -1.76
C GLY A 13 10.24 1.40 -0.40
N MET A 14 11.10 1.67 0.59
CA MET A 14 10.67 2.09 1.93
C MET A 14 9.98 3.46 1.91
N LEU A 15 10.52 4.43 1.18
CA LEU A 15 9.93 5.76 1.04
C LEU A 15 8.57 5.69 0.33
N LEU A 16 8.46 4.89 -0.72
CA LEU A 16 7.21 4.70 -1.45
C LEU A 16 6.15 4.00 -0.61
N SER A 17 6.53 2.97 0.16
CA SER A 17 5.64 2.31 1.12
C SER A 17 5.19 3.25 2.25
N LEU A 18 6.09 4.09 2.77
CA LEU A 18 5.75 5.09 3.78
C LEU A 18 4.75 6.12 3.24
N LEU A 19 5.01 6.63 2.02
CA LEU A 19 4.08 7.53 1.34
C LEU A 19 2.72 6.86 1.15
N GLY A 20 2.69 5.62 0.63
CA GLY A 20 1.46 4.86 0.44
C GLY A 20 0.68 4.64 1.74
N TRP A 21 1.37 4.36 2.85
CA TRP A 21 0.74 4.20 4.15
C TRP A 21 0.13 5.50 4.67
N VAL A 22 0.84 6.62 4.56
CA VAL A 22 0.32 7.95 4.93
C VAL A 22 -0.90 8.31 4.08
N LEU A 23 -0.86 8.08 2.78
CA LEU A 23 -1.99 8.32 1.88
C LEU A 23 -3.18 7.40 2.22
N SER A 24 -2.94 6.15 2.63
CA SER A 24 -4.00 5.23 3.09
C SER A 24 -4.67 5.72 4.39
N CYS A 25 -3.87 6.23 5.33
CA CYS A 25 -4.37 6.89 6.54
C CYS A 25 -5.22 8.11 6.18
N LEU A 26 -4.72 8.99 5.32
CA LEU A 26 -5.46 10.17 4.85
C LEU A 26 -6.78 9.78 4.20
N THR A 27 -6.76 8.81 3.28
CA THR A 27 -7.96 8.28 2.63
C THR A 27 -8.98 7.79 3.66
N THR A 28 -8.52 7.15 4.74
CA THR A 28 -9.40 6.62 5.79
C THR A 28 -10.14 7.72 6.53
N TYR A 29 -9.51 8.87 6.76
CA TYR A 29 -10.09 9.96 7.57
C TYR A 29 -10.73 11.09 6.74
N LEU A 30 -10.39 11.22 5.46
CA LEU A 30 -10.96 12.24 4.59
C LEU A 30 -12.48 12.05 4.43
N PRO A 31 -13.29 13.13 4.53
CA PRO A 31 -14.74 13.06 4.40
C PRO A 31 -15.23 13.02 2.94
N GLN A 32 -14.33 13.05 1.95
CA GLN A 32 -14.66 13.19 0.53
C GLN A 32 -14.59 11.85 -0.22
N TRP A 33 -15.30 10.82 0.24
CA TRP A 33 -15.40 9.55 -0.50
C TRP A 33 -16.48 9.61 -1.57
N LYS A 34 -17.60 10.25 -1.27
CA LYS A 34 -18.64 10.58 -2.23
C LYS A 34 -19.00 12.05 -2.09
N ASN A 35 -19.32 12.70 -3.19
CA ASN A 35 -19.82 14.06 -3.23
C ASN A 35 -21.24 14.06 -3.81
N LEU A 36 -22.10 14.96 -3.37
CA LEU A 36 -23.47 15.10 -3.87
C LEU A 36 -23.75 16.60 -4.04
N ASN A 37 -24.00 16.98 -5.28
CA ASN A 37 -24.37 18.35 -5.65
C ASN A 37 -25.88 18.42 -5.82
N LEU A 38 -26.55 19.35 -5.12
CA LEU A 38 -27.98 19.56 -5.31
C LEU A 38 -28.23 20.57 -6.43
N GLU A 39 -28.73 20.12 -7.58
CA GLU A 39 -29.04 20.99 -8.73
C GLU A 39 -30.07 22.09 -8.40
N LEU A 40 -30.97 21.85 -7.43
CA LEU A 40 -31.96 22.84 -7.00
C LEU A 40 -31.40 23.91 -6.03
N ASN A 41 -30.22 23.68 -5.45
CA ASN A 41 -29.60 24.56 -4.47
C ASN A 41 -28.07 24.50 -4.65
N GLU A 42 -27.55 25.19 -5.68
CA GLU A 42 -26.12 25.24 -6.03
C GLU A 42 -25.19 25.75 -4.90
N LEU A 43 -25.78 26.19 -3.78
CA LEU A 43 -25.09 26.73 -2.62
C LEU A 43 -24.68 25.66 -1.59
N GLU A 44 -25.06 24.39 -1.79
CA GLU A 44 -24.80 23.31 -0.82
C GLU A 44 -24.19 22.06 -1.46
N ILE A 45 -22.97 21.71 -1.03
CA ILE A 45 -22.27 20.49 -1.44
C ILE A 45 -22.24 19.53 -0.25
N TRP A 46 -22.79 18.33 -0.44
CA TRP A 46 -22.73 17.27 0.56
C TRP A 46 -21.57 16.33 0.27
N THR A 47 -20.75 16.07 1.28
CA THR A 47 -19.62 15.14 1.22
C THR A 47 -19.83 14.02 2.22
N MET A 48 -19.67 12.79 1.78
CA MET A 48 -19.80 11.61 2.63
C MET A 48 -18.46 10.89 2.73
N GLY A 49 -17.98 10.74 3.96
CA GLY A 49 -16.76 10.01 4.26
C GLY A 49 -17.02 8.66 4.89
N LEU A 50 -15.94 8.02 5.30
CA LEU A 50 -16.06 6.85 6.16
C LEU A 50 -16.63 7.24 7.52
N TRP A 51 -16.18 8.32 8.16
CA TRP A 51 -16.44 8.58 9.59
C TRP A 51 -17.49 9.63 9.89
N GLN A 52 -17.62 10.57 8.97
CA GLN A 52 -18.45 11.75 9.11
C GLN A 52 -19.05 12.08 7.74
N ALA A 53 -20.19 12.75 7.78
CA ALA A 53 -20.76 13.43 6.63
C ALA A 53 -20.64 14.93 6.88
N CYS A 54 -20.31 15.70 5.85
CA CYS A 54 -20.20 17.15 5.95
C CYS A 54 -21.05 17.81 4.86
N VAL A 55 -21.57 18.99 5.17
CA VAL A 55 -22.21 19.88 4.21
C VAL A 55 -21.39 21.17 4.16
N VAL A 56 -21.10 21.62 2.94
CA VAL A 56 -20.42 22.89 2.68
C VAL A 56 -21.47 23.85 2.13
N GLN A 57 -21.73 24.93 2.85
CA GLN A 57 -22.66 25.98 2.45
C GLN A 57 -21.90 27.27 2.14
N GLU A 58 -22.22 27.94 1.03
CA GLU A 58 -21.57 29.20 0.58
C GLU A 58 -21.55 30.29 1.67
N GLU A 59 -22.62 30.42 2.45
CA GLU A 59 -22.77 31.46 3.48
C GLU A 59 -22.55 30.93 4.92
N GLY A 60 -22.57 29.61 5.12
CA GLY A 60 -22.58 28.94 6.43
C GLY A 60 -21.28 28.23 6.81
N GLY A 61 -20.32 28.13 5.89
CA GLY A 61 -19.08 27.36 6.07
C GLY A 61 -19.31 25.85 5.99
N MET A 62 -18.33 25.08 6.49
CA MET A 62 -18.38 23.61 6.52
C MET A 62 -18.91 23.13 7.86
N GLN A 63 -20.00 22.36 7.85
CA GLN A 63 -20.56 21.71 9.02
C GLN A 63 -20.42 20.19 8.87
N CYS A 64 -19.78 19.54 9.83
CA CYS A 64 -19.57 18.08 9.82
C CYS A 64 -20.32 17.42 10.97
N LYS A 65 -20.93 16.27 10.68
CA LYS A 65 -21.60 15.42 11.66
C LYS A 65 -21.07 13.99 11.57
N ASP A 66 -20.62 13.47 12.72
CA ASP A 66 -20.24 12.07 12.86
C ASP A 66 -21.44 11.13 12.79
N PHE A 67 -21.23 9.91 12.31
CA PHE A 67 -22.29 8.92 12.27
C PHE A 67 -22.57 8.36 13.67
N ASP A 68 -23.81 8.55 14.17
CA ASP A 68 -24.26 8.16 15.51
C ASP A 68 -24.12 6.65 15.79
N SER A 69 -24.06 5.80 14.76
CA SER A 69 -23.91 4.35 14.89
C SER A 69 -23.31 3.69 13.65
N PHE A 70 -22.53 2.62 13.84
CA PHE A 70 -21.92 1.84 12.75
C PHE A 70 -22.95 1.17 11.82
N LEU A 71 -24.16 0.89 12.33
CA LEU A 71 -25.25 0.29 11.55
C LEU A 71 -26.06 1.30 10.72
N ALA A 72 -25.92 2.60 10.97
CA ALA A 72 -26.63 3.63 10.21
C ALA A 72 -25.99 3.90 8.83
N LEU A 73 -24.87 3.25 8.52
CA LEU A 73 -24.11 3.44 7.28
C LEU A 73 -24.56 2.48 6.18
N PRO A 74 -24.53 2.93 4.91
CA PRO A 74 -24.61 2.04 3.75
C PRO A 74 -23.58 0.89 3.87
N PRO A 75 -23.94 -0.33 3.44
CA PRO A 75 -23.10 -1.51 3.63
C PRO A 75 -21.72 -1.34 2.98
N GLU A 76 -21.62 -0.66 1.84
CA GLU A 76 -20.38 -0.42 1.11
C GLU A 76 -19.36 0.35 1.97
N LEU A 77 -19.82 1.39 2.67
CA LEU A 77 -18.99 2.21 3.54
C LEU A 77 -18.62 1.47 4.84
N ARG A 78 -19.52 0.62 5.34
CA ARG A 78 -19.27 -0.23 6.52
C ARG A 78 -18.13 -1.21 6.28
N PHE A 79 -18.15 -1.93 5.15
CA PHE A 79 -17.05 -2.83 4.78
C PHE A 79 -15.76 -2.04 4.49
N SER A 80 -15.89 -0.87 3.87
CA SER A 80 -14.74 -0.01 3.59
C SER A 80 -14.00 0.42 4.86
N ARG A 81 -14.70 0.77 5.94
CA ARG A 81 -14.07 1.08 7.24
C ARG A 81 -13.18 -0.07 7.73
N ILE A 82 -13.72 -1.28 7.73
CA ILE A 82 -13.01 -2.47 8.25
C ILE A 82 -11.77 -2.76 7.41
N LEU A 83 -11.91 -2.77 6.08
CA LEU A 83 -10.81 -3.06 5.16
C LEU A 83 -9.72 -1.99 5.20
N MET A 84 -10.09 -0.71 5.27
CA MET A 84 -9.12 0.40 5.39
C MET A 84 -8.35 0.35 6.71
N PHE A 85 -8.99 0.07 7.84
CA PHE A 85 -8.26 -0.15 9.10
C PHE A 85 -7.31 -1.33 9.04
N PHE A 86 -7.79 -2.45 8.50
CA PHE A 86 -6.98 -3.64 8.37
C PHE A 86 -5.76 -3.36 7.48
N SER A 87 -5.95 -2.68 6.35
CA SER A 87 -4.88 -2.20 5.48
C SER A 87 -3.86 -1.33 6.23
N ASN A 88 -4.32 -0.33 6.99
CA ASN A 88 -3.43 0.56 7.75
C ASN A 88 -2.65 -0.19 8.84
N GLY A 89 -3.29 -1.15 9.52
CA GLY A 89 -2.63 -2.01 10.51
C GLY A 89 -1.54 -2.88 9.88
N LEU A 90 -1.84 -3.54 8.77
CA LEU A 90 -0.85 -4.34 8.04
C LEU A 90 0.30 -3.48 7.50
N GLY A 91 -0.01 -2.29 6.98
CA GLY A 91 1.01 -1.36 6.48
C GLY A 91 1.94 -0.86 7.59
N LEU A 92 1.42 -0.59 8.78
CA LEU A 92 2.23 -0.21 9.94
C LEU A 92 3.16 -1.35 10.36
N VAL A 93 2.66 -2.58 10.46
CA VAL A 93 3.50 -3.75 10.78
C VAL A 93 4.55 -3.96 9.68
N GLY A 94 4.17 -3.79 8.41
CA GLY A 94 5.09 -3.84 7.27
C GLY A 94 6.20 -2.78 7.33
N LEU A 95 5.90 -1.56 7.78
CA LEU A 95 6.89 -0.50 8.00
C LEU A 95 7.86 -0.85 9.13
N LEU A 96 7.37 -1.41 10.23
CA LEU A 96 8.22 -1.80 11.35
C LEU A 96 9.17 -2.94 10.96
N LEU A 97 8.66 -4.03 10.40
CA LEU A 97 9.49 -5.12 9.87
C LEU A 97 10.44 -4.62 8.78
N SER A 98 9.89 -3.77 7.89
CA SER A 98 10.54 -2.91 6.91
C SER A 98 11.86 -2.31 7.41
N GLY A 99 11.69 -1.44 8.40
CA GLY A 99 12.75 -0.61 8.96
C GLY A 99 13.84 -1.41 9.67
N PHE A 100 13.48 -2.48 10.41
CA PHE A 100 14.48 -3.36 11.04
C PHE A 100 15.27 -4.21 10.02
N GLY A 101 14.74 -4.41 8.81
CA GLY A 101 15.37 -5.16 7.73
C GLY A 101 16.31 -4.36 6.82
N LEU A 102 16.41 -3.03 6.97
CA LEU A 102 17.22 -2.18 6.10
C LEU A 102 18.74 -2.37 6.32
N ASP A 103 19.50 -2.42 5.23
CA ASP A 103 20.96 -2.59 5.29
C ASP A 103 21.69 -1.36 5.87
N CYS A 104 21.05 -0.18 5.85
CA CYS A 104 21.62 1.06 6.40
C CYS A 104 21.70 1.08 7.94
N LEU A 105 20.93 0.24 8.65
CA LEU A 105 21.09 0.07 10.09
C LEU A 105 22.30 -0.84 10.36
N LYS A 106 23.42 -0.26 10.81
CA LYS A 106 24.62 -0.96 11.31
C LYS A 106 24.39 -1.78 12.59
N LEU A 107 23.15 -2.16 12.90
CA LEU A 107 22.84 -3.14 13.94
C LEU A 107 23.17 -4.53 13.41
N GLY A 108 24.30 -5.08 13.83
CA GLY A 108 24.66 -6.50 13.68
C GLY A 108 24.93 -6.98 12.25
N GLU A 109 26.19 -6.87 11.78
CA GLU A 109 26.66 -7.49 10.53
C GLU A 109 26.51 -9.03 10.51
N ARG A 110 26.27 -9.67 11.67
CA ARG A 110 26.20 -11.14 11.82
C ARG A 110 24.82 -11.75 11.53
N GLN A 111 23.81 -10.96 11.14
CA GLN A 111 22.41 -11.40 11.00
C GLN A 111 21.77 -11.08 9.63
N GLN A 112 22.56 -11.15 8.54
CA GLN A 112 22.08 -10.75 7.21
C GLN A 112 20.89 -11.58 6.69
N ASP A 113 20.80 -12.86 7.04
CA ASP A 113 19.65 -13.70 6.68
C ASP A 113 18.36 -13.32 7.44
N GLN A 114 18.47 -12.83 8.67
CA GLN A 114 17.31 -12.32 9.41
C GLN A 114 16.83 -11.00 8.82
N LYS A 115 17.73 -10.10 8.43
CA LYS A 115 17.37 -8.85 7.73
C LYS A 115 16.63 -9.11 6.42
N LYS A 116 17.11 -10.06 5.61
CA LYS A 116 16.44 -10.50 4.38
C LYS A 116 15.02 -11.03 4.65
N ARG A 117 14.84 -11.88 5.67
CA ARG A 117 13.53 -12.40 6.06
C ARG A 117 12.58 -11.29 6.49
N LEU A 118 13.04 -10.36 7.33
CA LEU A 118 12.24 -9.20 7.76
C LEU A 118 11.80 -8.34 6.57
N LEU A 119 12.69 -8.11 5.61
CA LEU A 119 12.39 -7.37 4.39
C LEU A 119 11.37 -8.09 3.49
N GLN A 120 11.51 -9.41 3.34
CA GLN A 120 10.53 -10.24 2.61
C GLN A 120 9.15 -10.22 3.25
N PHE A 121 9.06 -10.42 4.57
CA PHE A 121 7.79 -10.36 5.28
C PHE A 121 7.18 -8.96 5.22
N GLY A 122 7.99 -7.92 5.39
CA GLY A 122 7.56 -6.53 5.24
C GLY A 122 6.99 -6.23 3.84
N GLY A 123 7.69 -6.66 2.78
CA GLY A 123 7.23 -6.50 1.40
C GLY A 123 5.91 -7.24 1.11
N MET A 124 5.73 -8.46 1.62
CA MET A 124 4.46 -9.19 1.50
C MET A 124 3.32 -8.49 2.26
N LEU A 125 3.58 -7.97 3.46
CA LEU A 125 2.57 -7.21 4.20
C LEU A 125 2.14 -5.94 3.46
N PHE A 126 3.06 -5.25 2.79
CA PHE A 126 2.72 -4.10 1.94
C PHE A 126 1.85 -4.47 0.75
N TRP A 127 2.06 -5.64 0.13
CA TRP A 127 1.18 -6.15 -0.91
C TRP A 127 -0.24 -6.37 -0.40
N ILE A 128 -0.38 -7.08 0.73
CA ILE A 128 -1.68 -7.37 1.33
C ILE A 128 -2.35 -6.06 1.76
N SER A 129 -1.61 -5.14 2.37
CA SER A 129 -2.06 -3.80 2.76
C SER A 129 -2.56 -3.00 1.54
N GLY A 130 -1.81 -2.97 0.44
CA GLY A 130 -2.21 -2.25 -0.76
C GLY A 130 -3.45 -2.84 -1.43
N ILE A 131 -3.55 -4.17 -1.54
CA ILE A 131 -4.74 -4.84 -2.10
C ILE A 131 -5.96 -4.54 -1.22
N THR A 132 -5.83 -4.64 0.10
CA THR A 132 -6.93 -4.37 1.04
C THR A 132 -7.34 -2.90 1.10
N ALA A 133 -6.49 -1.96 0.67
CA ALA A 133 -6.88 -0.56 0.45
C ALA A 133 -7.61 -0.35 -0.89
N ILE A 134 -7.16 -0.99 -1.98
CA ILE A 134 -7.75 -0.81 -3.32
C ILE A 134 -9.16 -1.41 -3.38
N VAL A 135 -9.37 -2.60 -2.82
CA VAL A 135 -10.66 -3.31 -2.88
C VAL A 135 -11.84 -2.46 -2.42
N PRO A 136 -11.87 -1.86 -1.20
CA PRO A 136 -13.00 -1.05 -0.75
C PRO A 136 -13.17 0.23 -1.57
N VAL A 137 -12.07 0.89 -1.95
CA VAL A 137 -12.11 2.12 -2.75
C VAL A 137 -12.72 1.84 -4.13
N SER A 138 -12.29 0.77 -4.79
CA SER A 138 -12.84 0.36 -6.09
C SER A 138 -14.29 -0.11 -5.98
N TRP A 139 -14.67 -0.76 -4.88
CA TRP A 139 -16.05 -1.15 -4.63
C TRP A 139 -16.96 0.08 -4.50
N VAL A 140 -16.59 1.05 -3.67
CA VAL A 140 -17.36 2.30 -3.52
C VAL A 140 -17.44 3.07 -4.84
N ALA A 141 -16.34 3.15 -5.58
CA ALA A 141 -16.34 3.79 -6.90
C ALA A 141 -17.30 3.08 -7.87
N HIS A 142 -17.26 1.75 -7.92
CA HIS A 142 -18.13 0.95 -8.78
C HIS A 142 -19.62 1.15 -8.44
N SER A 143 -19.99 1.05 -7.15
CA SER A 143 -21.37 1.25 -6.71
C SER A 143 -21.87 2.67 -6.99
N THR A 144 -21.01 3.68 -6.82
CA THR A 144 -21.36 5.08 -7.09
C THR A 144 -21.62 5.30 -8.58
N VAL A 145 -20.78 4.74 -9.46
CA VAL A 145 -20.99 4.82 -10.91
C VAL A 145 -22.26 4.07 -11.31
N GLN A 146 -22.56 2.91 -10.72
CA GLN A 146 -23.79 2.18 -11.00
C GLN A 146 -25.04 2.98 -10.62
N GLU A 147 -25.04 3.59 -9.43
CA GLU A 147 -26.14 4.43 -8.95
C GLU A 147 -26.32 5.68 -9.81
N PHE A 148 -25.23 6.29 -10.29
CA PHE A 148 -25.28 7.48 -11.13
C PHE A 148 -25.95 7.24 -12.49
N TRP A 149 -25.78 6.04 -13.06
CA TRP A 149 -26.32 5.64 -14.37
C TRP A 149 -27.61 4.81 -14.28
N ASP A 150 -28.24 4.70 -13.10
CA ASP A 150 -29.47 3.94 -12.94
C ASP A 150 -30.69 4.75 -13.45
N GLU A 151 -31.26 4.33 -14.58
CA GLU A 151 -32.43 4.94 -15.20
C GLU A 151 -33.72 4.77 -14.37
N ASN A 152 -33.73 3.88 -13.37
CA ASN A 152 -34.88 3.71 -12.49
C ASN A 152 -35.01 4.86 -11.46
N ILE A 153 -33.95 5.64 -11.26
CA ILE A 153 -33.93 6.77 -10.34
C ILE A 153 -34.37 8.04 -11.10
N PRO A 154 -35.49 8.67 -10.71
CA PRO A 154 -35.95 9.89 -11.36
C PRO A 154 -34.88 10.99 -11.35
N ASP A 155 -34.71 11.71 -12.46
CA ASP A 155 -33.67 12.76 -12.61
C ASP A 155 -33.78 13.90 -11.59
N ILE A 156 -34.95 14.07 -10.95
CA ILE A 156 -35.14 15.05 -9.86
C ILE A 156 -34.38 14.70 -8.57
N VAL A 157 -33.93 13.45 -8.42
CA VAL A 157 -33.16 13.00 -7.25
C VAL A 157 -31.67 13.23 -7.51
N PRO A 158 -30.97 14.00 -6.66
CA PRO A 158 -29.56 14.27 -6.85
C PRO A 158 -28.73 12.99 -6.71
N ARG A 159 -27.67 12.87 -7.52
CA ARG A 159 -26.85 11.66 -7.64
C ARG A 159 -25.48 11.83 -7.02
N TRP A 160 -24.97 10.77 -6.40
CA TRP A 160 -23.63 10.78 -5.82
C TRP A 160 -22.55 10.70 -6.92
N ASP A 161 -21.56 11.57 -6.81
CA ASP A 161 -20.34 11.62 -7.59
C ASP A 161 -19.15 11.05 -6.81
N LEU A 162 -18.10 10.68 -7.55
CA LEU A 162 -16.85 10.20 -6.98
C LEU A 162 -16.13 11.32 -6.20
N GLY A 163 -15.78 11.02 -4.96
CA GLY A 163 -15.01 11.95 -4.14
C GLY A 163 -13.50 11.82 -4.31
N GLU A 164 -12.78 12.92 -4.01
CA GLU A 164 -11.31 13.00 -4.15
C GLU A 164 -10.55 11.95 -3.33
N ALA A 165 -11.09 11.53 -2.18
CA ALA A 165 -10.46 10.52 -1.33
C ALA A 165 -10.31 9.17 -2.06
N LEU A 166 -11.18 8.85 -3.01
CA LEU A 166 -11.08 7.60 -3.77
C LEU A 166 -9.80 7.57 -4.63
N PHE A 167 -9.46 8.68 -5.28
CA PHE A 167 -8.23 8.78 -6.07
C PHE A 167 -6.98 8.68 -5.19
N VAL A 168 -7.01 9.33 -4.01
CA VAL A 168 -5.94 9.22 -3.02
C VAL A 168 -5.79 7.76 -2.54
N GLY A 169 -6.90 7.04 -2.35
CA GLY A 169 -6.92 5.64 -1.95
C GLY A 169 -6.30 4.70 -2.99
N TRP A 170 -6.60 4.91 -4.27
CA TRP A 170 -5.94 4.17 -5.36
C TRP A 170 -4.44 4.46 -5.39
N LEU A 171 -4.05 5.74 -5.33
CA LEU A 171 -2.64 6.12 -5.28
C LEU A 171 -1.92 5.46 -4.08
N ALA A 172 -2.54 5.49 -2.90
CA ALA A 172 -2.04 4.85 -1.69
C ALA A 172 -1.78 3.35 -1.91
N GLY A 173 -2.77 2.63 -2.45
CA GLY A 173 -2.67 1.21 -2.74
C GLY A 173 -1.57 0.87 -3.75
N PHE A 174 -1.47 1.65 -4.84
CA PHE A 174 -0.40 1.46 -5.83
C PHE A 174 0.98 1.74 -5.25
N CYS A 175 1.14 2.81 -4.47
CA CYS A 175 2.39 3.09 -3.77
C CYS A 175 2.80 1.95 -2.83
N LEU A 176 1.86 1.38 -2.07
CA LEU A 176 2.12 0.24 -1.19
C LEU A 176 2.56 -1.02 -1.96
N ILE A 177 1.86 -1.36 -3.04
CA ILE A 177 2.19 -2.53 -3.86
C ILE A 177 3.55 -2.35 -4.55
N LEU A 178 3.80 -1.18 -5.14
CA LEU A 178 5.07 -0.88 -5.79
C LEU A 178 6.22 -0.85 -4.77
N GLY A 179 6.03 -0.19 -3.62
CA GLY A 179 7.00 -0.16 -2.53
C GLY A 179 7.36 -1.56 -2.03
N GLY A 180 6.34 -2.39 -1.75
CA GLY A 180 6.53 -3.79 -1.37
C GLY A 180 7.22 -4.63 -2.46
N SER A 181 6.91 -4.37 -3.73
CA SER A 181 7.57 -5.04 -4.87
C SER A 181 9.05 -4.69 -4.94
N LEU A 182 9.42 -3.41 -4.80
CA LEU A 182 10.81 -2.97 -4.79
C LEU A 182 11.60 -3.62 -3.63
N LEU A 183 11.00 -3.68 -2.44
CA LEU A 183 11.60 -4.34 -1.28
C LEU A 183 11.82 -5.83 -1.55
N ASN A 184 10.84 -6.55 -2.09
CA ASN A 184 10.94 -7.97 -2.44
C ASN A 184 11.96 -8.23 -3.57
N CYS A 185 12.00 -7.39 -4.61
CA CYS A 185 12.92 -7.54 -5.75
C CYS A 185 14.39 -7.41 -5.34
N THR A 186 14.71 -6.65 -4.28
CA THR A 186 16.08 -6.55 -3.77
C THR A 186 16.63 -7.90 -3.29
N ILE A 187 15.75 -8.83 -2.87
CA ILE A 187 16.14 -10.20 -2.55
C ILE A 187 16.38 -11.02 -3.82
N CYS A 188 15.52 -10.90 -4.85
CA CYS A 188 15.69 -11.64 -6.12
C CYS A 188 17.01 -11.30 -6.82
N SER A 189 17.48 -10.05 -6.76
CA SER A 189 18.81 -9.69 -7.28
C SER A 189 19.98 -10.30 -6.48
N THR A 190 19.71 -10.96 -5.34
CA THR A 190 20.69 -11.77 -4.59
C THR A 190 20.76 -13.18 -5.14
N GLU A 191 19.62 -13.71 -5.57
CA GLU A 191 19.43 -15.04 -6.16
C GLU A 191 19.85 -15.12 -7.64
N VAL A 192 20.24 -14.02 -8.29
CA VAL A 192 20.86 -14.05 -9.63
C VAL A 192 22.40 -14.22 -9.54
N HIS A 193 22.98 -14.14 -8.34
CA HIS A 193 24.36 -14.59 -8.07
C HIS A 193 24.49 -15.74 -7.03
N PRO A 194 23.81 -16.90 -7.15
CA PRO A 194 24.19 -18.13 -6.45
C PRO A 194 25.16 -18.97 -7.32
N SER A 195 25.35 -18.63 -8.60
CA SER A 195 26.07 -19.45 -9.58
C SER A 195 27.56 -19.12 -9.77
N SER A 196 28.17 -18.26 -8.95
CA SER A 196 29.63 -18.03 -9.03
C SER A 196 30.41 -18.52 -7.81
N GLY A 197 29.74 -18.85 -6.69
CA GLY A 197 30.41 -19.33 -5.48
C GLY A 197 30.52 -20.86 -5.42
N HIS A 198 29.50 -21.60 -5.87
CA HIS A 198 29.55 -23.06 -5.85
C HIS A 198 30.36 -23.67 -6.99
N TYR A 199 30.42 -23.02 -8.16
CA TYR A 199 31.29 -23.46 -9.26
C TYR A 199 32.76 -23.13 -8.98
N ALA A 200 33.07 -21.98 -8.36
CA ALA A 200 34.44 -21.63 -8.00
C ALA A 200 35.00 -22.51 -6.87
N VAL A 201 34.17 -22.93 -5.91
CA VAL A 201 34.59 -23.86 -4.85
C VAL A 201 34.71 -25.29 -5.38
N ALA A 202 33.88 -25.71 -6.34
CA ALA A 202 34.00 -27.03 -6.97
C ALA A 202 35.21 -27.12 -7.92
N GLU A 203 35.51 -26.10 -8.74
CA GLU A 203 36.72 -26.06 -9.58
C GLU A 203 38.00 -25.99 -8.74
N GLN A 204 38.01 -25.19 -7.66
CA GLN A 204 39.23 -25.04 -6.84
C GLN A 204 39.51 -26.27 -5.98
N GLN A 205 38.49 -27.04 -5.60
CA GLN A 205 38.66 -28.34 -4.90
C GLN A 205 39.19 -29.42 -5.85
N ASP A 206 38.69 -29.49 -7.09
CA ASP A 206 39.14 -30.46 -8.11
C ASP A 206 40.59 -30.18 -8.55
N GLN A 207 40.94 -28.90 -8.72
CA GLN A 207 42.28 -28.48 -9.11
C GLN A 207 43.31 -28.71 -7.98
N CYS A 208 42.92 -28.62 -6.71
CA CYS A 208 43.79 -28.92 -5.57
C CYS A 208 44.01 -30.44 -5.40
N GLN A 209 43.00 -31.26 -5.70
CA GLN A 209 43.11 -32.73 -5.67
C GLN A 209 43.97 -33.27 -6.83
N HIS A 210 43.89 -32.67 -8.02
CA HIS A 210 44.73 -33.07 -9.15
C HIS A 210 46.23 -32.75 -8.94
N LEU A 211 46.54 -31.64 -8.24
CA LEU A 211 47.91 -31.25 -7.88
C LEU A 211 48.53 -32.15 -6.79
N GLU A 212 47.74 -32.61 -5.81
CA GLU A 212 48.21 -33.59 -4.79
C GLU A 212 48.47 -34.99 -5.38
N THR A 213 47.87 -35.32 -6.53
CA THR A 213 48.03 -36.62 -7.19
C THR A 213 49.28 -36.66 -8.08
N GLU A 214 49.76 -35.50 -8.55
CA GLU A 214 50.97 -35.38 -9.39
C GLU A 214 52.28 -35.20 -8.57
N THR A 215 52.20 -34.77 -7.31
CA THR A 215 53.37 -34.53 -6.43
C THR A 215 53.68 -35.64 -5.44
N ARG A 216 52.98 -36.77 -5.48
CA ARG A 216 53.34 -37.95 -4.67
C ARG A 216 54.31 -38.84 -5.47
N PRO A 217 55.59 -38.96 -5.05
CA PRO A 217 56.57 -39.82 -5.72
C PRO A 217 56.25 -41.31 -5.57
#